data_AF-A0A8B9JW81-F1
#
_entry.id   AF-A0A8B9JW81-F1
#
_cell.length_a   1.000
_cell.length_b   1.000
_cell.length_c   1.000
_cell.angle_alpha   90.00
_cell.angle_beta   90.00
_cell.angle_gamma   90.00
#
_symmetry.space_group_name_H-M   'P 1'
#
loop_
_entity.id
_entity.type
_entity.pdbx_description
1 polymer ?
#
loop_
_entity_poly.entity_id
_entity_poly.type
_entity_poly.pdbx_seq_one_letter_code
_entity_poly.pdbx_strand_id
1 'polypeptide(L)'
;GSTGELVMVQEQLRDALEKNQQWLVYDQQREAYVQGVLARMAELEQQLSHSKEAKSEAKDRPRPSSGRDQEQVLPTVQRELDEKQEQVDLLQAEMEKLRVQCEDRRWEAVQLKEELREKQRSSRQLVAEEKALAAEHRADLQKKLEAANARLEEERKRAAELLLQVNQLQNSLLKQNEEQKRIAILEQQVQMSAKDFENEKLDRQSLQHQLRKVLKELRKARDQITRLESTHDFGLTNQTKYTQCNKVKTVTSPTKTYNALDESYLECPNCRTSYPTSQHRELLMHLDYCFG
;
A
#
# COMPACT_ATOMS: atom_id res chain seq x y z
N GLY A 1 -7.16 2.33 5.85
CA GLY A 1 -8.55 2.20 5.39
C GLY A 1 -9.62 2.59 6.41
N SER A 2 -9.29 3.06 7.63
CA SER A 2 -10.27 3.21 8.72
C SER A 2 -11.12 4.49 8.68
N THR A 3 -10.62 5.58 8.08
CA THR A 3 -11.32 6.88 8.06
C THR A 3 -12.56 6.88 7.16
N GLY A 4 -12.54 6.13 6.05
CA GLY A 4 -13.69 6.04 5.14
C GLY A 4 -14.85 5.24 5.73
N GLU A 5 -14.56 4.16 6.44
CA GLU A 5 -15.57 3.36 7.15
C GLU A 5 -16.24 4.16 8.27
N LEU A 6 -15.46 4.96 9.01
CA LEU A 6 -15.99 5.83 10.07
C LEU A 6 -16.98 6.86 9.51
N VAL A 7 -16.69 7.47 8.35
CA VAL A 7 -17.56 8.46 7.69
C VAL A 7 -18.86 7.81 7.21
N MET A 8 -18.79 6.64 6.58
CA MET A 8 -20.00 5.92 6.15
C MET A 8 -20.91 5.54 7.32
N VAL A 9 -20.34 5.07 8.43
CA VAL A 9 -21.12 4.74 9.64
C VAL A 9 -21.76 6.00 10.23
N GLN A 10 -21.06 7.13 10.20
CA GLN A 10 -21.60 8.41 10.68
C GLN A 10 -22.75 8.92 9.79
N GLU A 11 -22.67 8.71 8.47
CA GLU A 11 -23.75 9.04 7.54
C GLU A 11 -24.98 8.13 7.73
N GLN A 12 -24.76 6.82 7.86
CA GLN A 12 -25.83 5.86 8.14
C GLN A 12 -26.54 6.15 9.47
N LEU A 13 -25.80 6.56 10.50
CA LEU A 13 -26.37 6.94 11.79
C LEU A 13 -27.23 8.21 11.66
N ARG A 14 -26.78 9.21 10.90
CA ARG A 14 -27.58 10.43 10.63
C ARG A 14 -28.89 10.09 9.90
N ASP A 15 -28.81 9.28 8.84
CA ASP A 15 -29.99 8.85 8.09
C ASP A 15 -30.97 8.03 8.95
N ALA A 16 -30.46 7.15 9.80
CA ALA A 16 -31.29 6.39 10.74
C ALA A 16 -31.98 7.28 11.78
N LEU A 17 -31.29 8.31 12.29
CA LEU A 17 -31.86 9.26 13.24
C LEU A 17 -32.94 10.13 12.58
N GLU A 18 -32.71 10.59 11.35
CA GLU A 18 -33.68 11.38 10.60
C GLU A 18 -34.95 10.56 10.31
N LYS A 19 -34.79 9.31 9.86
CA LYS A 19 -35.93 8.40 9.65
C LYS A 19 -36.69 8.11 10.95
N ASN A 20 -36.00 7.91 12.06
CA ASN A 20 -36.65 7.73 13.36
C ASN A 20 -37.47 8.96 13.76
N GLN A 21 -36.96 10.16 13.50
CA GLN A 21 -37.71 11.40 13.78
C GLN A 21 -38.96 11.52 12.89
N GLN A 22 -38.84 11.17 11.60
CA GLN A 22 -39.99 11.12 10.69
C GLN A 22 -41.05 10.09 11.14
N TRP A 23 -40.63 8.91 11.58
CA TRP A 23 -41.53 7.88 12.13
C TRP A 23 -42.26 8.36 13.38
N LEU A 24 -41.57 9.07 14.28
CA LEU A 24 -42.19 9.62 15.48
C LEU A 24 -43.28 10.65 15.14
N VAL A 25 -43.00 11.55 14.19
CA VAL A 25 -43.99 12.54 13.74
C VAL A 25 -45.19 11.87 13.08
N TYR A 26 -44.95 10.86 12.24
CA TYR A 26 -46.01 10.08 11.62
C TYR A 26 -46.87 9.35 12.66
N ASP A 27 -46.26 8.75 13.67
CA ASP A 27 -46.94 8.06 14.76
C ASP A 27 -47.86 9.01 15.54
N GLN A 28 -47.35 10.18 15.92
CA GLN A 28 -48.13 11.22 16.60
C GLN A 28 -49.30 11.72 15.74
N GLN A 29 -49.10 11.93 14.43
CA GLN A 29 -50.17 12.33 13.52
C GLN A 29 -51.23 11.24 13.39
N ARG A 30 -50.82 9.97 13.30
CA ARG A 30 -51.73 8.82 13.26
C ARG A 30 -52.55 8.73 14.53
N GLU A 31 -51.92 8.88 15.70
CA GLU A 31 -52.62 8.87 16.99
C GLU A 31 -53.63 10.00 17.10
N ALA A 32 -53.25 11.23 16.74
CA ALA A 32 -54.16 12.38 16.75
C ALA A 32 -55.36 12.18 15.80
N TYR A 33 -55.13 11.63 14.61
CA TYR A 33 -56.21 11.31 13.66
C TYR A 33 -57.17 10.27 14.23
N VAL A 34 -56.66 9.17 14.79
CA VAL A 34 -57.48 8.11 15.40
C VAL A 34 -58.30 8.68 16.57
N GLN A 35 -57.70 9.49 17.44
CA GLN A 35 -58.42 10.16 18.52
C GLN A 35 -59.54 11.07 17.99
N GLY A 36 -59.30 11.81 16.90
CA GLY A 36 -60.32 12.63 16.26
C GLY A 36 -61.49 11.82 15.69
N VAL A 37 -61.19 10.67 15.06
CA VAL A 37 -62.22 9.75 14.55
C VAL A 37 -63.07 9.18 15.70
N LEU A 38 -62.42 8.76 16.80
CA LEU A 38 -63.13 8.25 17.98
C LEU A 38 -64.03 9.32 18.62
N ALA A 39 -63.55 10.57 18.73
CA ALA A 39 -64.36 11.67 19.25
C ALA A 39 -65.59 11.95 18.37
N ARG A 40 -65.43 11.95 17.04
CA ARG A 40 -66.54 12.16 16.11
C ARG A 40 -67.55 11.01 16.14
N MET A 41 -67.06 9.78 16.29
CA MET A 41 -67.93 8.60 16.44
C MET A 41 -68.79 8.71 17.71
N ALA A 42 -68.20 9.08 18.84
CA ALA A 42 -68.92 9.30 20.09
C ALA A 42 -69.98 10.43 19.98
N GLU A 43 -69.65 11.53 19.30
CA GLU A 43 -70.60 12.63 19.06
C GLU A 43 -71.81 12.17 18.23
N LEU A 44 -71.58 11.39 17.17
CA LEU A 44 -72.65 10.84 16.33
C LEU A 44 -73.51 9.82 17.09
N GLU A 45 -72.91 8.98 17.93
CA GLU A 45 -73.63 8.05 18.79
C GLU A 45 -74.55 8.79 19.78
N GLN A 46 -74.08 9.91 20.35
CA GLN A 46 -74.88 10.76 21.21
C GLN A 46 -76.06 11.40 20.45
N GLN A 47 -75.82 11.95 19.26
CA GLN A 47 -76.88 12.53 18.42
C GLN A 47 -77.95 11.49 18.03
N LEU A 48 -77.54 10.26 17.72
CA LEU A 48 -78.47 9.16 17.43
C LEU A 48 -79.29 8.76 18.65
N SER A 49 -78.69 8.78 19.84
CA SER A 49 -79.39 8.46 21.10
C SER A 49 -80.46 9.50 21.42
N HIS A 50 -80.12 10.80 21.34
CA HIS A 50 -81.09 11.88 21.49
C HIS A 50 -82.17 11.89 20.42
N SER A 51 -81.85 11.55 19.16
CA SER A 51 -82.86 11.45 18.10
C SER A 51 -83.82 10.26 18.28
N LYS A 52 -83.37 9.17 18.91
CA LYS A 52 -84.22 8.02 19.24
C LYS A 52 -85.17 8.35 20.38
N GLU A 53 -84.70 9.08 21.40
CA GLU A 53 -85.52 9.58 22.51
C GLU A 53 -86.60 10.57 22.01
N ALA A 54 -86.23 11.55 21.20
CA ALA A 54 -87.15 12.55 20.64
C ALA A 54 -88.25 11.98 19.71
N LYS A 55 -88.00 10.83 19.07
CA LYS A 55 -89.00 10.14 18.21
C LYS A 55 -89.96 9.25 18.99
N SER A 56 -89.68 8.95 20.26
CA SER A 56 -90.58 8.16 21.12
C SER A 56 -91.71 8.99 21.76
N GLU A 57 -91.55 10.33 21.83
CA GLU A 57 -92.52 11.24 22.45
C GLU A 57 -93.48 11.94 21.45
N ALA A 58 -93.25 11.83 20.14
CA ALA A 58 -94.02 12.54 19.10
C ALA A 58 -95.12 11.69 18.42
N LYS A 59 -95.74 10.76 19.15
CA LYS A 59 -96.76 9.84 18.61
C LYS A 59 -98.13 10.04 19.28
N ASP A 60 -98.63 11.28 19.35
CA ASP A 60 -100.04 11.50 19.67
C ASP A 60 -100.59 12.84 19.14
N ARG A 61 -101.22 12.81 17.94
CA ARG A 61 -102.30 13.74 17.59
C ARG A 61 -103.07 13.29 16.33
N PRO A 62 -104.40 13.04 16.42
CA PRO A 62 -105.25 12.79 15.26
C PRO A 62 -105.79 14.10 14.66
N ARG A 63 -105.92 14.10 13.33
CA ARG A 63 -106.48 15.14 12.46
C ARG A 63 -107.97 14.83 12.18
N PRO A 64 -108.92 15.77 12.26
CA PRO A 64 -110.29 15.52 11.83
C PRO A 64 -110.50 15.95 10.38
N SER A 65 -111.19 15.06 9.67
CA SER A 65 -111.81 15.21 8.36
C SER A 65 -113.17 15.92 8.47
N SER A 66 -113.51 16.79 7.52
CA SER A 66 -114.91 16.95 7.11
C SER A 66 -114.98 17.54 5.70
N GLY A 67 -115.51 16.74 4.77
CA GLY A 67 -115.90 17.22 3.46
C GLY A 67 -117.17 18.05 3.54
N ARG A 68 -117.16 19.18 2.83
CA ARG A 68 -118.32 19.89 2.26
C ARG A 68 -117.81 21.12 1.52
N ASP A 69 -117.03 20.93 0.45
CA ASP A 69 -116.73 21.98 -0.54
C ASP A 69 -116.34 21.34 -1.89
N GLN A 70 -117.04 20.28 -2.34
CA GLN A 70 -116.63 19.58 -3.57
C GLN A 70 -116.77 20.40 -4.86
N GLU A 71 -117.47 21.55 -4.84
CA GLU A 71 -117.75 22.33 -6.05
C GLU A 71 -116.90 23.62 -6.16
N GLN A 72 -116.33 24.12 -5.05
CA GLN A 72 -115.34 25.22 -5.03
C GLN A 72 -113.89 24.73 -4.86
N VAL A 73 -113.66 23.54 -4.31
CA VAL A 73 -112.30 22.98 -4.08
C VAL A 73 -111.68 22.43 -5.36
N LEU A 74 -112.48 21.99 -6.32
CA LEU A 74 -111.99 21.45 -7.60
C LEU A 74 -111.06 22.42 -8.37
N PRO A 75 -111.43 23.70 -8.62
CA PRO A 75 -110.53 24.63 -9.31
C PRO A 75 -109.29 25.01 -8.50
N THR A 76 -109.36 25.01 -7.16
CA THR A 76 -108.21 25.28 -6.29
C THR A 76 -107.23 24.11 -6.29
N VAL A 77 -107.73 22.87 -6.19
CA VAL A 77 -106.91 21.64 -6.30
C VAL A 77 -106.34 21.49 -7.70
N GLN A 78 -107.06 21.89 -8.75
CA GLN A 78 -106.55 21.90 -10.12
C GLN A 78 -105.37 22.88 -10.26
N ARG A 79 -105.50 24.11 -9.76
CA ARG A 79 -104.39 25.08 -9.72
C ARG A 79 -103.20 24.57 -8.92
N GLU A 80 -103.43 23.99 -7.75
CA GLU A 80 -102.35 23.41 -6.94
C GLU A 80 -101.67 22.24 -7.66
N LEU A 81 -102.43 21.41 -8.38
CA LEU A 81 -101.87 20.34 -9.21
C LEU A 81 -101.04 20.89 -10.37
N ASP A 82 -101.54 21.92 -11.06
CA ASP A 82 -100.84 22.58 -12.16
C ASP A 82 -99.54 23.25 -11.68
N GLU A 83 -99.55 23.94 -10.53
CA GLU A 83 -98.35 24.52 -9.89
C GLU A 83 -97.34 23.43 -9.48
N LYS A 84 -97.82 22.30 -8.97
CA LYS A 84 -96.95 21.15 -8.64
C LYS A 84 -96.40 20.50 -9.89
N GLN A 85 -97.17 20.42 -10.96
CA GLN A 85 -96.72 19.90 -12.24
C GLN A 85 -95.61 20.79 -12.83
N GLU A 86 -95.80 22.11 -12.84
CA GLU A 86 -94.78 23.07 -13.27
C GLU A 86 -93.52 22.98 -12.38
N GLN A 87 -93.69 22.81 -11.07
CA GLN A 87 -92.58 22.61 -10.14
C GLN A 87 -91.83 21.29 -10.40
N VAL A 88 -92.54 20.21 -10.78
CA VAL A 88 -91.93 18.94 -11.18
C VAL A 88 -91.15 19.10 -12.48
N ASP A 89 -91.71 19.80 -13.47
CA ASP A 89 -91.06 20.02 -14.77
C ASP A 89 -89.77 20.85 -14.61
N LEU A 90 -89.78 21.87 -13.75
CA LEU A 90 -88.60 22.67 -13.41
C LEU A 90 -87.52 21.81 -12.72
N LEU A 91 -87.91 20.99 -11.74
CA LEU A 91 -86.97 20.11 -11.04
C LEU A 91 -86.42 19.03 -11.98
N GLN A 92 -87.21 18.51 -12.91
CA GLN A 92 -86.74 17.58 -13.94
C GLN A 92 -85.71 18.22 -14.85
N ALA A 93 -85.95 19.46 -15.30
CA ALA A 93 -84.99 20.20 -16.11
C ALA A 93 -83.68 20.49 -15.35
N GLU A 94 -83.77 20.85 -14.07
CA GLU A 94 -82.60 21.08 -13.20
C GLU A 94 -81.81 19.77 -12.96
N MET A 95 -82.50 18.67 -12.70
CA MET A 95 -81.88 17.35 -12.54
C MET A 95 -81.14 16.89 -13.80
N GLU A 96 -81.73 17.09 -14.98
CA GLU A 96 -81.08 16.74 -16.25
C GLU A 96 -79.85 17.62 -16.51
N LYS A 97 -79.94 18.92 -16.22
CA LYS A 97 -78.79 19.83 -16.31
C LYS A 97 -77.64 19.40 -15.40
N LEU A 98 -77.93 19.06 -14.14
CA LEU A 98 -76.92 18.57 -13.20
C LEU A 98 -76.32 17.23 -13.63
N ARG A 99 -77.13 16.36 -14.23
CA ARG A 99 -76.67 15.08 -14.77
C ARG A 99 -75.64 15.28 -15.89
N VAL A 100 -75.96 16.10 -16.90
CA VAL A 100 -75.03 16.41 -18.00
C VAL A 100 -73.73 17.02 -17.46
N GLN A 101 -73.83 17.97 -16.52
CA GLN A 101 -72.65 18.55 -15.87
C GLN A 101 -71.81 17.50 -15.12
N CYS A 102 -72.45 16.54 -14.45
CA CYS A 102 -71.72 15.45 -13.80
C CYS A 102 -71.02 14.53 -14.81
N GLU A 103 -71.63 14.27 -15.96
CA GLU A 103 -71.05 13.48 -17.05
C GLU A 103 -69.84 14.20 -17.67
N ASP A 104 -69.96 15.50 -17.94
CA ASP A 104 -68.85 16.34 -18.44
C ASP A 104 -67.67 16.35 -17.46
N ARG A 105 -67.95 16.61 -16.17
CA ARG A 105 -66.93 16.57 -15.10
C ARG A 105 -66.26 15.20 -14.97
N ARG A 106 -67.01 14.12 -15.15
CA ARG A 106 -66.46 12.76 -15.16
C ARG A 106 -65.52 12.55 -16.35
N TRP A 107 -65.88 13.04 -17.53
CA TRP A 107 -65.05 12.94 -18.71
C TRP A 107 -63.76 13.76 -18.59
N GLU A 108 -63.85 15.01 -18.12
CA GLU A 108 -62.70 15.86 -17.77
C GLU A 108 -61.76 15.15 -16.78
N ALA A 109 -62.31 14.54 -15.72
CA ALA A 109 -61.52 13.81 -14.73
C ALA A 109 -60.81 12.59 -15.31
N VAL A 110 -61.39 11.90 -16.30
CA VAL A 110 -60.74 10.79 -17.00
C VAL A 110 -59.60 11.29 -17.89
N GLN A 111 -59.82 12.37 -18.65
CA GLN A 111 -58.76 12.96 -19.50
C GLN A 111 -57.58 13.44 -18.68
N LEU A 112 -57.82 14.20 -17.61
CA LEU A 112 -56.75 14.70 -16.73
C LEU A 112 -55.97 13.56 -16.07
N LYS A 113 -56.63 12.44 -15.73
CA LYS A 113 -55.95 11.25 -15.22
C LYS A 113 -55.04 10.62 -16.26
N GLU A 114 -55.47 10.56 -17.52
CA GLU A 114 -54.64 9.99 -18.58
C GLU A 114 -53.46 10.89 -18.94
N GLU A 115 -53.68 12.21 -19.02
CA GLU A 115 -52.59 13.19 -19.20
C GLU A 115 -51.56 13.12 -18.06
N LEU A 116 -52.01 12.98 -16.81
CA LEU A 116 -51.12 12.81 -15.67
C LEU A 116 -50.30 11.52 -15.79
N ARG A 117 -50.92 10.41 -16.20
CA ARG A 117 -50.22 9.14 -16.42
C ARG A 117 -49.20 9.25 -17.54
N GLU A 118 -49.52 9.92 -18.64
CA GLU A 118 -48.59 10.16 -19.75
C GLU A 118 -47.39 10.98 -19.28
N LYS A 119 -47.64 12.09 -18.58
CA LYS A 119 -46.56 12.91 -18.00
C LYS A 119 -45.68 12.12 -17.02
N GLN A 120 -46.28 11.29 -16.18
CA GLN A 120 -45.53 10.41 -15.27
C GLN A 120 -44.69 9.38 -16.02
N ARG A 121 -45.23 8.78 -17.09
CA ARG A 121 -44.50 7.82 -17.94
C ARG A 121 -43.32 8.50 -18.64
N SER A 122 -43.54 9.64 -19.28
CA SER A 122 -42.51 10.44 -19.94
C SER A 122 -41.43 10.91 -18.95
N SER A 123 -41.82 11.43 -17.78
CA SER A 123 -40.86 11.83 -16.74
C SER A 123 -39.99 10.67 -16.25
N ARG A 124 -40.57 9.48 -16.07
CA ARG A 124 -39.82 8.27 -15.70
C ARG A 124 -38.84 7.83 -16.80
N GLN A 125 -39.24 7.94 -18.07
CA GLN A 125 -38.38 7.61 -19.21
C GLN A 125 -37.17 8.56 -19.27
N LEU A 126 -37.38 9.87 -19.17
CA LEU A 126 -36.29 10.85 -19.18
C LEU A 126 -35.28 10.59 -18.05
N VAL A 127 -35.78 10.32 -16.84
CA VAL A 127 -34.91 9.99 -15.69
C VAL A 127 -34.16 8.67 -15.90
N ALA A 128 -34.77 7.68 -16.56
CA ALA A 128 -34.11 6.42 -16.87
C ALA A 128 -33.00 6.61 -17.92
N GLU A 129 -33.25 7.41 -18.96
CA GLU A 129 -32.29 7.75 -20.00
C GLU A 129 -31.10 8.53 -19.44
N GLU A 130 -31.36 9.56 -18.61
CA GLU A 130 -30.31 10.33 -17.93
C GLU A 130 -29.44 9.41 -17.06
N LYS A 131 -30.06 8.51 -16.30
CA LYS A 131 -29.34 7.52 -15.48
C LYS A 131 -28.50 6.56 -16.33
N ALA A 132 -29.00 6.15 -17.50
CA ALA A 132 -28.29 5.26 -18.41
C ALA A 132 -27.05 5.96 -19.00
N LEU A 133 -27.21 7.20 -19.48
CA LEU A 133 -26.10 8.02 -19.99
C LEU A 133 -25.05 8.30 -18.90
N ALA A 134 -25.50 8.64 -17.69
CA ALA A 134 -24.59 8.83 -16.56
C ALA A 134 -23.86 7.54 -16.17
N ALA A 135 -24.51 6.37 -16.27
CA ALA A 135 -23.88 5.08 -16.01
C ALA A 135 -22.82 4.75 -17.06
N GLU A 136 -23.11 4.97 -18.35
CA GLU A 136 -22.16 4.80 -19.44
C GLU A 136 -20.94 5.71 -19.25
N HIS A 137 -21.16 7.00 -18.97
CA HIS A 137 -20.07 7.94 -18.74
C HIS A 137 -19.20 7.53 -17.53
N ARG A 138 -19.81 7.08 -16.43
CA ARG A 138 -19.06 6.53 -15.28
C ARG A 138 -18.24 5.31 -15.65
N ALA A 139 -18.81 4.38 -16.43
CA ALA A 139 -18.11 3.17 -16.87
C ALA A 139 -16.88 3.53 -17.75
N ASP A 140 -17.02 4.52 -18.63
CA ASP A 140 -15.91 4.99 -19.45
C ASP A 140 -14.81 5.67 -18.65
N LEU A 141 -15.18 6.51 -17.67
CA LEU A 141 -14.21 7.10 -16.75
C LEU A 141 -13.52 6.03 -15.92
N GLN A 142 -14.24 5.00 -15.48
CA GLN A 142 -13.67 3.89 -14.74
C GLN A 142 -12.64 3.12 -15.59
N LYS A 143 -12.96 2.79 -16.84
CA LYS A 143 -11.99 2.15 -17.77
C LYS A 143 -10.74 3.01 -17.97
N LYS A 144 -10.90 4.33 -18.12
CA LYS A 144 -9.75 5.26 -18.26
C LYS A 144 -8.89 5.29 -17.01
N LEU A 145 -9.51 5.28 -15.83
CA LEU A 145 -8.82 5.22 -14.53
C LEU A 145 -8.03 3.90 -14.41
N GLU A 146 -8.66 2.77 -14.71
CA GLU A 146 -8.02 1.44 -14.69
C GLU A 146 -6.82 1.38 -15.65
N ALA A 147 -6.98 1.88 -16.88
CA ALA A 147 -5.90 1.94 -17.85
C ALA A 147 -4.75 2.86 -17.40
N ALA A 148 -5.05 4.01 -16.78
CA ALA A 148 -4.04 4.92 -16.24
C ALA A 148 -3.27 4.27 -15.06
N ASN A 149 -3.98 3.58 -14.17
CA ASN A 149 -3.38 2.84 -13.07
C ASN A 149 -2.45 1.72 -13.56
N ALA A 150 -2.85 0.96 -14.58
CA ALA A 150 -2.01 -0.08 -15.17
C ALA A 150 -0.68 0.50 -15.71
N ARG A 151 -0.75 1.63 -16.43
CA ARG A 151 0.44 2.34 -16.93
C ARG A 151 1.33 2.82 -15.79
N LEU A 152 0.74 3.36 -14.72
CA LEU A 152 1.50 3.82 -13.55
C LEU A 152 2.26 2.66 -12.90
N GLU A 153 1.63 1.50 -12.75
CA GLU A 153 2.29 0.31 -12.20
C GLU A 153 3.42 -0.22 -13.09
N GLU A 154 3.28 -0.14 -14.41
CA GLU A 154 4.37 -0.45 -15.33
C GLU A 154 5.55 0.52 -15.18
N GLU A 155 5.31 1.83 -15.11
CA GLU A 155 6.37 2.82 -14.89
C GLU A 155 7.04 2.64 -13.52
N ARG A 156 6.27 2.28 -12.48
CA ARG A 156 6.82 1.94 -11.16
C ARG A 156 7.76 0.74 -11.22
N LYS A 157 7.39 -0.32 -11.96
CA LYS A 157 8.25 -1.49 -12.16
C LYS A 157 9.53 -1.12 -12.92
N ARG A 158 9.42 -0.36 -14.02
CA ARG A 158 10.58 0.12 -14.78
C ARG A 158 11.50 0.99 -13.92
N ALA A 159 10.94 1.86 -13.10
CA ALA A 159 11.72 2.69 -12.17
C ALA A 159 12.45 1.82 -11.13
N ALA A 160 11.82 0.80 -10.58
CA ALA A 160 12.45 -0.13 -9.65
C ALA A 160 13.60 -0.92 -10.30
N GLU A 161 13.42 -1.38 -11.55
CA GLU A 161 14.46 -2.06 -12.32
C GLU A 161 15.65 -1.14 -12.62
N LEU A 162 15.40 0.11 -13.01
CA LEU A 162 16.45 1.11 -13.23
C LEU A 162 17.21 1.43 -11.94
N LEU A 163 16.50 1.56 -10.81
CA LEU A 163 17.14 1.77 -9.50
C LEU A 163 18.06 0.60 -9.13
N LEU A 164 17.64 -0.64 -9.40
CA LEU A 164 18.48 -1.81 -9.18
C LEU A 164 19.76 -1.76 -10.05
N GLN A 165 19.64 -1.41 -11.33
CA GLN A 165 20.78 -1.26 -12.24
C GLN A 165 21.74 -0.16 -11.77
N VAL A 166 21.21 1.00 -11.38
CA VAL A 166 22.01 2.11 -10.83
C VAL A 166 22.78 1.66 -9.59
N ASN A 167 22.14 0.92 -8.68
CA ASN A 167 22.80 0.40 -7.49
C ASN A 167 23.93 -0.59 -7.82
N GLN A 168 23.70 -1.49 -8.78
CA GLN A 168 24.72 -2.43 -9.26
C GLN A 168 25.93 -1.69 -9.86
N LEU A 169 25.69 -0.67 -10.69
CA LEU A 169 26.75 0.15 -11.27
C LEU A 169 27.54 0.92 -10.21
N GLN A 170 26.85 1.50 -9.22
CA GLN A 170 27.49 2.18 -8.10
C GLN A 170 28.39 1.23 -7.30
N ASN A 171 27.95 0.02 -7.02
CA ASN A 171 28.75 -1.00 -6.31
C ASN A 171 29.96 -1.44 -7.13
N SER A 172 29.80 -1.66 -8.44
CA SER A 172 30.90 -2.02 -9.33
C SER A 172 31.95 -0.90 -9.41
N LEU A 173 31.51 0.36 -9.47
CA LEU A 173 32.39 1.51 -9.48
C LEU A 173 33.21 1.62 -8.17
N LEU A 174 32.59 1.34 -7.02
CA LEU A 174 33.30 1.30 -5.74
C LEU A 174 34.38 0.22 -5.71
N LYS A 175 34.05 -1.00 -6.17
CA LYS A 175 35.02 -2.10 -6.28
C LYS A 175 36.18 -1.75 -7.21
N GLN A 176 35.88 -1.18 -8.38
CA GLN A 176 36.89 -0.74 -9.33
C GLN A 176 37.85 0.30 -8.72
N ASN A 177 37.33 1.24 -7.91
CA ASN A 177 38.16 2.22 -7.21
C ASN A 177 39.08 1.57 -6.16
N GLU A 178 38.58 0.56 -5.44
CA GLU A 178 39.42 -0.22 -4.50
C GLU A 178 40.52 -0.99 -5.23
N GLU A 179 40.21 -1.60 -6.36
CA GLU A 179 41.18 -2.28 -7.21
C GLU A 179 42.23 -1.32 -7.76
N GLN A 180 41.83 -0.14 -8.26
CA GLN A 180 42.75 0.90 -8.72
C GLN A 180 43.72 1.33 -7.62
N LYS A 181 43.25 1.49 -6.38
CA LYS A 181 44.12 1.80 -5.23
C LYS A 181 45.13 0.68 -4.96
N ARG A 182 44.69 -0.58 -5.03
CA ARG A 182 45.60 -1.74 -4.87
C ARG A 182 46.65 -1.80 -5.97
N ILE A 183 46.25 -1.57 -7.22
CA ILE A 183 47.17 -1.53 -8.36
C ILE A 183 48.21 -0.42 -8.16
N ALA A 184 47.80 0.79 -7.78
CA ALA A 184 48.72 1.91 -7.55
C ALA A 184 49.77 1.60 -6.46
N ILE A 185 49.36 0.92 -5.37
CA ILE A 185 50.29 0.49 -4.31
C ILE A 185 51.29 -0.54 -4.85
N LEU A 186 50.81 -1.53 -5.61
CA LEU A 186 51.68 -2.55 -6.21
C LEU A 186 52.66 -1.94 -7.23
N GLU A 187 52.21 -1.01 -8.06
CA GLU A 187 53.06 -0.26 -8.99
C GLU A 187 54.17 0.49 -8.26
N GLN A 188 53.83 1.17 -7.16
CA GLN A 188 54.82 1.84 -6.31
C GLN A 188 55.83 0.84 -5.72
N GLN A 189 55.37 -0.32 -5.24
CA GLN A 189 56.24 -1.35 -4.70
C GLN A 189 57.20 -1.91 -5.76
N VAL A 190 56.70 -2.20 -6.96
CA VAL A 190 57.52 -2.64 -8.10
C VAL A 190 58.57 -1.59 -8.43
N GLN A 191 58.20 -0.30 -8.50
CA GLN A 191 59.12 0.78 -8.78
C GLN A 191 60.23 0.91 -7.72
N MET A 192 59.88 0.81 -6.44
CA MET A 192 60.86 0.83 -5.34
C MET A 192 61.81 -0.36 -5.43
N SER A 193 61.30 -1.57 -5.63
CA SER A 193 62.13 -2.77 -5.76
C SER A 193 63.07 -2.73 -6.97
N ALA A 194 62.61 -2.16 -8.10
CA ALA A 194 63.44 -1.96 -9.28
C ALA A 194 64.58 -0.96 -9.02
N LYS A 195 64.31 0.10 -8.25
CA LYS A 195 65.33 1.07 -7.84
C LYS A 195 66.36 0.45 -6.91
N ASP A 196 65.91 -0.31 -5.91
CA ASP A 196 66.79 -1.02 -4.99
C ASP A 196 67.69 -2.02 -5.73
N PHE A 197 67.14 -2.75 -6.69
CA PHE A 197 67.90 -3.66 -7.54
C PHE A 197 68.99 -2.94 -8.36
N GLU A 198 68.70 -1.79 -8.96
CA GLU A 198 69.72 -1.01 -9.68
C GLU A 198 70.80 -0.46 -8.73
N ASN A 199 70.45 -0.06 -7.51
CA ASN A 199 71.42 0.35 -6.49
C ASN A 199 72.35 -0.82 -6.09
N GLU A 200 71.79 -1.99 -5.78
CA GLU A 200 72.58 -3.18 -5.43
C GLU A 200 73.53 -3.61 -6.56
N LYS A 201 73.08 -3.45 -7.81
CA LYS A 201 73.90 -3.72 -8.99
C LYS A 201 75.10 -2.76 -9.08
N LEU A 202 74.91 -1.47 -8.77
CA LEU A 202 76.01 -0.49 -8.70
C LEU A 202 76.98 -0.82 -7.55
N ASP A 203 76.46 -1.14 -6.37
CA ASP A 203 77.27 -1.54 -5.21
C ASP A 203 78.10 -2.80 -5.51
N ARG A 204 77.48 -3.81 -6.14
CA ARG A 204 78.17 -5.01 -6.59
C ARG A 204 79.30 -4.69 -7.56
N GLN A 205 79.06 -3.81 -8.54
CA GLN A 205 80.11 -3.40 -9.48
C GLN A 205 81.27 -2.68 -8.77
N SER A 206 80.96 -1.80 -7.81
CA SER A 206 81.94 -1.10 -6.98
C SER A 206 82.79 -2.10 -6.17
N LEU A 207 82.16 -3.03 -5.46
CA LEU A 207 82.85 -4.07 -4.70
C LEU A 207 83.70 -4.97 -5.59
N GLN A 208 83.20 -5.35 -6.78
CA GLN A 208 83.99 -6.09 -7.76
C GLN A 208 85.24 -5.31 -8.21
N HIS A 209 85.12 -4.00 -8.42
CA HIS A 209 86.26 -3.15 -8.75
C HIS A 209 87.29 -3.11 -7.61
N GLN A 210 86.83 -2.91 -6.37
CA GLN A 210 87.69 -2.92 -5.18
C GLN A 210 88.41 -4.26 -5.01
N LEU A 211 87.71 -5.39 -5.18
CA LEU A 211 88.31 -6.71 -5.11
C LEU A 211 89.42 -6.90 -6.16
N ARG A 212 89.20 -6.47 -7.42
CA ARG A 212 90.23 -6.53 -8.46
C ARG A 212 91.46 -5.70 -8.07
N LYS A 213 91.26 -4.53 -7.45
CA LYS A 213 92.34 -3.68 -6.97
C LYS A 213 93.15 -4.38 -5.87
N VAL A 214 92.49 -4.93 -4.86
CA VAL A 214 93.15 -5.69 -3.78
C VAL A 214 93.91 -6.89 -4.33
N LEU A 215 93.31 -7.67 -5.25
CA LEU A 215 93.98 -8.81 -5.89
C LEU A 215 95.21 -8.40 -6.72
N LYS A 216 95.23 -7.18 -7.28
CA LYS A 216 96.40 -6.65 -8.00
C LYS A 216 97.50 -6.26 -7.02
N GLU A 217 97.17 -5.62 -5.91
CA GLU A 217 98.14 -5.27 -4.86
C GLU A 217 98.69 -6.51 -4.16
N LEU A 218 97.86 -7.52 -3.86
CA LEU A 218 98.32 -8.80 -3.33
C LEU A 218 99.30 -9.51 -4.27
N ARG A 219 99.05 -9.48 -5.59
CA ARG A 219 100.00 -9.99 -6.58
C ARG A 219 101.33 -9.25 -6.55
N LYS A 220 101.30 -7.91 -6.51
CA LYS A 220 102.53 -7.11 -6.39
C LYS A 220 103.28 -7.41 -5.10
N ALA A 221 102.59 -7.52 -3.96
CA ALA A 221 103.18 -7.85 -2.67
C ALA A 221 103.83 -9.25 -2.70
N ARG A 222 103.15 -10.23 -3.29
CA ARG A 222 103.72 -11.57 -3.52
C ARG A 222 104.98 -11.51 -4.39
N ASP A 223 104.95 -10.78 -5.50
CA ASP A 223 106.12 -10.65 -6.38
C ASP A 223 107.28 -9.92 -5.68
N GLN A 224 106.99 -8.98 -4.77
CA GLN A 224 108.00 -8.35 -3.91
C GLN A 224 108.60 -9.34 -2.92
N ILE A 225 107.78 -10.19 -2.27
CA ILE A 225 108.26 -11.26 -1.39
C ILE A 225 109.18 -12.21 -2.15
N THR A 226 108.75 -12.72 -3.31
CA THR A 226 109.59 -13.61 -4.13
C THR A 226 110.91 -12.97 -4.55
N ARG A 227 110.93 -11.66 -4.86
CA ARG A 227 112.17 -10.94 -5.14
C ARG A 227 113.09 -10.89 -3.91
N LEU A 228 112.56 -10.55 -2.74
CA LEU A 228 113.32 -10.52 -1.48
C LEU A 228 113.85 -11.90 -1.09
N GLU A 229 113.06 -12.95 -1.27
CA GLU A 229 113.49 -14.34 -1.05
C GLU A 229 114.64 -14.71 -2.00
N SER A 230 114.56 -14.35 -3.29
CA SER A 230 115.65 -14.60 -4.25
C SER A 230 116.92 -13.77 -4.01
N THR A 231 116.83 -12.66 -3.27
CA THR A 231 118.03 -11.90 -2.83
C THR A 231 118.63 -12.47 -1.53
N HIS A 232 117.87 -13.28 -0.79
CA HIS A 232 118.31 -14.00 0.40
C HIS A 232 118.94 -15.38 0.06
N ASP A 233 119.00 -15.77 -1.22
CA ASP A 233 119.64 -17.00 -1.71
C ASP A 233 121.17 -16.89 -1.91
N PHE A 234 121.83 -15.98 -1.19
CA PHE A 234 123.29 -16.03 -0.95
C PHE A 234 123.58 -16.01 0.56
N GLY A 235 123.39 -17.18 1.18
CA GLY A 235 123.98 -17.51 2.49
C GLY A 235 122.99 -17.87 3.60
N LEU A 236 122.49 -19.12 3.60
CA LEU A 236 122.73 -20.10 4.68
C LEU A 236 121.85 -21.34 4.52
N THR A 237 122.53 -22.46 4.26
CA THR A 237 122.06 -23.83 4.41
C THR A 237 121.78 -24.13 5.89
N ASN A 238 120.55 -24.49 6.26
CA ASN A 238 120.21 -25.77 6.92
C ASN A 238 118.83 -25.78 7.62
N GLN A 239 118.02 -26.73 7.13
CA GLN A 239 117.28 -27.74 7.89
C GLN A 239 116.03 -27.38 8.73
N THR A 240 114.88 -27.77 8.17
CA THR A 240 114.07 -28.92 8.62
C THR A 240 113.23 -28.83 9.91
N LYS A 241 111.93 -29.07 9.68
CA LYS A 241 110.89 -29.72 10.54
C LYS A 241 110.15 -28.86 11.60
N TYR A 242 108.89 -28.62 11.24
CA TYR A 242 107.67 -28.83 12.05
C TYR A 242 107.88 -29.58 13.37
N THR A 243 107.26 -29.11 14.47
CA THR A 243 106.16 -29.79 15.21
C THR A 243 105.76 -28.98 16.48
N GLN A 244 104.44 -28.90 16.74
CA GLN A 244 103.74 -28.58 18.02
C GLN A 244 103.72 -27.09 18.45
N CYS A 245 102.64 -26.47 18.97
CA CYS A 245 101.64 -27.00 19.89
C CYS A 245 100.41 -26.07 20.09
N ASN A 246 99.25 -26.70 20.31
CA ASN A 246 98.16 -26.31 21.21
C ASN A 246 96.99 -25.39 20.77
N LYS A 247 95.83 -26.09 20.72
CA LYS A 247 94.59 -25.82 21.48
C LYS A 247 93.82 -24.54 21.15
N VAL A 248 92.71 -24.70 20.44
CA VAL A 248 91.42 -24.16 20.89
C VAL A 248 90.32 -25.19 20.64
N LYS A 249 89.58 -25.49 21.70
CA LYS A 249 88.36 -26.29 21.74
C LYS A 249 87.22 -25.49 21.10
N THR A 250 86.54 -26.05 20.11
CA THR A 250 85.18 -25.66 19.72
C THR A 250 84.31 -26.89 20.00
N VAL A 251 83.81 -27.02 21.23
CA VAL A 251 82.42 -26.69 21.59
C VAL A 251 81.45 -27.26 20.55
N THR A 252 80.98 -28.46 20.87
CA THR A 252 79.62 -28.97 20.63
C THR A 252 78.72 -28.09 19.77
N SER A 253 78.36 -28.57 18.59
CA SER A 253 77.13 -28.20 17.90
C SER A 253 75.92 -28.51 18.80
N PRO A 254 75.06 -27.53 19.15
CA PRO A 254 73.71 -27.81 19.53
C PRO A 254 72.84 -27.63 18.28
N THR A 255 72.65 -28.68 17.49
CA THR A 255 71.61 -28.69 16.46
C THR A 255 70.26 -28.93 17.15
N LYS A 256 69.80 -27.94 17.89
CA LYS A 256 68.39 -27.75 18.26
C LYS A 256 68.13 -26.25 18.23
N THR A 257 67.83 -25.75 17.03
CA THR A 257 67.10 -24.49 16.91
C THR A 257 65.76 -24.69 17.59
N TYR A 258 65.64 -24.23 18.83
CA TYR A 258 64.36 -24.06 19.49
C TYR A 258 63.60 -23.02 18.65
N ASN A 259 62.61 -23.46 17.89
CA ASN A 259 61.78 -22.57 17.08
C ASN A 259 60.88 -21.81 18.05
N ALA A 260 61.01 -20.48 18.13
CA ALA A 260 60.19 -19.62 18.99
C ALA A 260 58.66 -19.71 18.72
N LEU A 261 58.26 -20.41 17.64
CA LEU A 261 56.88 -20.68 17.26
C LEU A 261 56.28 -21.92 17.95
N ASP A 262 57.05 -22.66 18.76
CA ASP A 262 56.53 -23.78 19.58
C ASP A 262 55.91 -23.34 20.92
N GLU A 263 56.03 -22.06 21.28
CA GLU A 263 55.43 -21.50 22.51
C GLU A 263 53.99 -21.00 22.30
N SER A 264 53.55 -20.86 21.06
CA SER A 264 52.18 -20.45 20.71
C SER A 264 51.40 -21.58 20.06
N TYR A 265 50.16 -21.79 20.50
CA TYR A 265 49.27 -22.83 19.99
C TYR A 265 48.09 -22.20 19.23
N LEU A 266 47.72 -22.83 18.11
CA LEU A 266 46.55 -22.52 17.31
C LEU A 266 45.51 -23.62 17.54
N GLU A 267 44.26 -23.25 17.74
CA GLU A 267 43.17 -24.19 18.01
C GLU A 267 42.22 -24.30 16.82
N CYS A 268 41.75 -25.52 16.56
CA CYS A 268 40.66 -25.73 15.63
C CYS A 268 39.36 -25.11 16.19
N PRO A 269 38.67 -24.21 15.47
CA PRO A 269 37.47 -23.56 15.99
C PRO A 269 36.28 -24.53 16.15
N ASN A 270 36.31 -25.71 15.51
CA ASN A 270 35.23 -26.69 15.61
C ASN A 270 35.42 -27.66 16.80
N CYS A 271 36.57 -28.33 16.90
CA CYS A 271 36.82 -29.35 17.94
C CYS A 271 37.79 -28.92 19.05
N ARG A 272 38.36 -27.71 18.97
CA ARG A 272 39.33 -27.12 19.92
C ARG A 272 40.62 -27.92 20.13
N THR A 273 40.96 -28.80 19.19
CA THR A 273 42.28 -29.45 19.20
C THR A 273 43.37 -28.41 18.97
N SER A 274 44.37 -28.38 19.86
CA SER A 274 45.47 -27.42 19.84
C SER A 274 46.68 -27.97 19.07
N TYR A 275 47.27 -27.11 18.24
CA TYR A 275 48.43 -27.42 17.42
C TYR A 275 49.51 -26.36 17.64
N PRO A 276 50.80 -26.75 17.79
CA PRO A 276 51.89 -25.79 17.82
C PRO A 276 51.91 -24.94 16.54
N THR A 277 52.25 -23.66 16.64
CA THR A 277 52.26 -22.75 15.47
C THR A 277 53.29 -23.19 14.41
N SER A 278 54.35 -23.86 14.84
CA SER A 278 55.33 -24.52 13.95
C SER A 278 54.70 -25.59 13.03
N GLN A 279 53.58 -26.19 13.44
CA GLN A 279 52.85 -27.27 12.75
C GLN A 279 51.52 -26.78 12.13
N HIS A 280 51.42 -25.51 11.75
CA HIS A 280 50.21 -24.93 11.14
C HIS A 280 49.68 -25.71 9.91
N ARG A 281 50.55 -26.41 9.17
CA ARG A 281 50.17 -27.22 8.01
C ARG A 281 49.35 -28.46 8.40
N GLU A 282 49.60 -29.02 9.57
CA GLU A 282 48.84 -30.16 10.11
C GLU A 282 47.46 -29.71 10.60
N LEU A 283 47.36 -28.51 11.20
CA LEU A 283 46.08 -27.89 11.53
C LEU A 283 45.22 -27.65 10.28
N LEU A 284 45.79 -27.15 9.18
CA LEU A 284 45.05 -26.94 7.93
C LEU A 284 44.47 -28.25 7.37
N MET A 285 45.25 -29.33 7.35
CA MET A 285 44.72 -30.65 6.97
C MET A 285 43.62 -31.12 7.92
N HIS A 286 43.77 -30.90 9.22
CA HIS A 286 42.74 -31.22 10.20
C HIS A 286 41.45 -30.41 9.97
N LEU A 287 41.54 -29.12 9.63
CA LEU A 287 40.39 -28.27 9.34
C LEU A 287 39.60 -28.77 8.12
N ASP A 288 40.28 -29.27 7.08
CA ASP A 288 39.63 -29.84 5.90
C ASP A 288 38.76 -31.06 6.23
N TYR A 289 39.18 -31.89 7.19
CA TYR A 289 38.39 -33.03 7.69
C TYR A 289 37.38 -32.65 8.78
N CYS A 290 37.64 -31.59 9.55
CA CYS A 290 36.81 -31.21 10.68
C CYS A 290 35.63 -30.33 10.26
N PHE A 291 35.71 -29.65 9.12
CA PHE A 291 34.63 -28.86 8.52
C PHE A 291 33.95 -29.50 7.31
N GLY A 292 34.50 -30.59 6.77
CA GLY A 292 33.85 -31.46 5.79
C GLY A 292 32.97 -32.50 6.44
#